data_AF-A0A414WS88-F1
#
_entry.id   AF-A0A414WS88-F1
#
_cell.length_a   1.000
_cell.length_b   1.000
_cell.length_c   1.000
_cell.angle_alpha   90.00
_cell.angle_beta   90.00
_cell.angle_gamma   90.00
#
_symmetry.space_group_name_H-M   'P 1'
#
loop_
_entity.id
_entity.type
_entity.pdbx_description
1 polymer ?
#
loop_
_entity_poly.entity_id
_entity_poly.type
_entity_poly.pdbx_seq_one_letter_code
_entity_poly.pdbx_strand_id
1 'polypeptide(L)'
;MKARDYIKQKFQTFGINLSEADLLDMCLNSKISGEDEMNEDNRMRVSVAIAKFIPSLLLRATSISESGFSMSWNIQGIKDYYTVLCREYDLPNALGNRIKVLDIADYL
;
A
#
# COMPACT_ATOMS: atom_id res chain seq x y z
N MET A 1 9.34 -18.52 -0.99
CA MET A 1 7.99 -18.02 -0.68
C MET A 1 7.37 -17.53 -1.97
N LYS A 2 6.12 -17.89 -2.27
CA LYS A 2 5.45 -17.43 -3.48
C LYS A 2 5.16 -15.93 -3.45
N ALA A 3 5.19 -15.27 -4.60
CA ALA A 3 4.91 -13.84 -4.72
C ALA A 3 3.54 -13.47 -4.13
N ARG A 4 2.52 -14.29 -4.39
CA ARG A 4 1.18 -14.07 -3.83
C ARG A 4 1.15 -14.13 -2.30
N ASP A 5 1.87 -15.08 -1.71
CA ASP A 5 1.95 -15.24 -0.26
C ASP A 5 2.71 -14.07 0.38
N TYR A 6 3.78 -13.64 -0.26
CA TYR A 6 4.54 -12.46 0.16
C TYR A 6 3.66 -11.21 0.19
N ILE A 7 2.91 -10.97 -0.88
CA ILE A 7 1.97 -9.84 -0.95
C ILE A 7 0.91 -9.98 0.14
N LYS A 8 0.26 -11.15 0.29
CA LYS A 8 -0.72 -11.40 1.37
C LYS A 8 -0.15 -11.04 2.75
N GLN A 9 1.04 -11.54 3.07
CA GLN A 9 1.68 -11.31 4.37
C GLN A 9 2.03 -9.84 4.62
N LYS A 10 2.41 -9.08 3.58
CA LYS A 10 2.66 -7.64 3.70
C LYS A 10 1.43 -6.82 4.11
N PHE A 11 0.24 -7.24 3.69
CA PHE A 11 -1.00 -6.55 4.05
C PHE A 11 -1.60 -7.07 5.37
N GLN A 12 -1.38 -8.35 5.69
CA GLN A 12 -1.81 -8.97 6.95
C GLN A 12 -1.23 -8.27 8.19
N THR A 13 -0.01 -7.72 8.13
CA THR A 13 0.57 -6.95 9.25
C THR A 13 -0.22 -5.69 9.61
N PHE A 14 -1.10 -5.23 8.70
CA PHE A 14 -2.00 -4.10 8.91
C PHE A 14 -3.46 -4.52 9.12
N GLY A 15 -3.73 -5.83 9.30
CA GLY A 15 -5.08 -6.36 9.43
C GLY A 15 -5.89 -6.38 8.13
N ILE A 16 -5.22 -6.30 6.98
CA ILE A 16 -5.85 -6.21 5.66
C ILE A 16 -5.86 -7.58 5.00
N ASN A 17 -7.06 -8.09 4.73
CA ASN A 17 -7.26 -9.28 3.92
C ASN A 17 -7.50 -8.87 2.46
N LEU A 18 -6.56 -9.23 1.59
CA LEU A 18 -6.68 -8.99 0.16
C LEU A 18 -7.60 -10.04 -0.49
N SER A 19 -8.41 -9.60 -1.45
CA SER A 19 -9.12 -10.51 -2.35
C SER A 19 -8.16 -11.15 -3.36
N GLU A 20 -8.59 -12.23 -4.02
CA GLU A 20 -7.80 -12.83 -5.10
C GLU A 20 -7.65 -11.89 -6.31
N ALA A 21 -8.61 -10.99 -6.54
CA ALA A 21 -8.50 -9.96 -7.56
C ALA A 21 -7.41 -8.93 -7.23
N ASP A 22 -7.34 -8.47 -5.97
CA ASP A 22 -6.31 -7.52 -5.52
C ASP A 22 -4.90 -8.11 -5.73
N LEU A 23 -4.74 -9.41 -5.45
CA LEU A 23 -3.48 -10.13 -5.64
C LEU A 23 -3.11 -10.30 -7.10
N LEU A 24 -4.09 -10.65 -7.94
CA LEU A 24 -3.90 -10.79 -9.37
C LEU A 24 -3.46 -9.45 -9.99
N ASP A 25 -4.13 -8.35 -9.63
CA ASP A 25 -3.78 -7.01 -10.13
C ASP A 25 -2.34 -6.61 -9.77
N MET A 26 -1.90 -6.89 -8.54
CA MET A 26 -0.52 -6.62 -8.13
C MET A 26 0.50 -7.52 -8.85
N CYS A 27 0.18 -8.79 -9.08
CA CYS A 27 1.04 -9.70 -9.85
C CYS A 27 1.18 -9.25 -11.31
N LEU A 28 0.07 -8.87 -11.95
CA LEU A 28 0.07 -8.33 -13.31
C LEU A 28 0.87 -7.03 -13.41
N ASN A 29 0.69 -6.11 -12.46
CA ASN A 29 1.42 -4.85 -12.41
C ASN A 29 2.93 -5.03 -12.18
N SER A 30 3.33 -6.09 -11.48
CA SER A 30 4.73 -6.45 -11.28
C SER A 30 5.32 -7.33 -12.39
N LYS A 31 4.49 -7.76 -13.35
CA LYS A 31 4.85 -8.64 -14.47
C LYS A 31 5.44 -9.98 -14.02
N ILE A 32 4.87 -10.56 -12.95
CA ILE A 32 5.24 -11.89 -12.46
C ILE A 32 3.99 -12.75 -12.25
N SER A 33 4.17 -14.06 -12.25
CA SER A 33 3.12 -14.98 -11.78
C SER A 33 3.02 -14.92 -10.26
N GLY A 34 1.81 -15.03 -9.72
CA GLY A 34 1.61 -15.18 -8.27
C GLY A 34 2.28 -16.45 -7.70
N GLU A 35 2.55 -17.44 -8.56
CA GLU A 35 3.22 -18.71 -8.23
C GLU A 35 4.75 -18.66 -8.35
N ASP A 36 5.31 -17.55 -8.80
CA ASP A 36 6.76 -17.37 -8.87
C ASP A 36 7.35 -17.26 -7.46
N GLU A 37 8.57 -17.77 -7.26
CA GLU A 37 9.30 -17.59 -6.01
C GLU A 37 9.79 -16.14 -5.88
N MET A 38 9.60 -15.55 -4.70
CA MET A 38 10.19 -14.26 -4.37
C MET A 38 11.71 -14.37 -4.25
N ASN A 39 12.40 -13.47 -4.92
CA ASN A 39 13.86 -13.33 -4.91
C ASN A 39 14.24 -11.84 -5.05
N GLU A 40 15.53 -11.55 -5.06
CA GLU A 40 16.02 -10.17 -5.16
C GLU A 40 15.63 -9.51 -6.50
N ASP A 41 15.60 -10.28 -7.59
CA ASP A 41 15.30 -9.79 -8.94
C ASP A 41 13.86 -9.29 -9.09
N ASN A 42 12.90 -9.98 -8.47
CA ASN A 42 11.47 -9.63 -8.56
C ASN A 42 10.96 -8.80 -7.39
N ARG A 43 11.66 -8.79 -6.24
CA ARG A 43 11.24 -8.07 -5.04
C ARG A 43 10.97 -6.60 -5.29
N MET A 44 11.84 -5.91 -6.03
CA MET A 44 11.64 -4.49 -6.36
C MET A 44 10.33 -4.27 -7.11
N ARG A 45 10.05 -5.07 -8.15
CA ARG A 45 8.84 -4.93 -8.98
C ARG A 45 7.57 -5.17 -8.18
N VAL A 46 7.60 -6.17 -7.29
CA VAL A 46 6.50 -6.46 -6.37
C VAL A 46 6.28 -5.33 -5.37
N SER A 47 7.33 -4.81 -4.74
CA SER A 47 7.24 -3.66 -3.82
C SER A 47 6.64 -2.42 -4.51
N VAL A 48 7.04 -2.14 -5.74
CA VAL A 48 6.48 -1.03 -6.54
C VAL A 48 5.00 -1.27 -6.87
N ALA A 49 4.62 -2.50 -7.21
CA ALA A 49 3.21 -2.84 -7.45
C ALA A 49 2.35 -2.69 -6.19
N ILE A 50 2.86 -3.11 -5.03
CA ILE A 50 2.24 -2.88 -3.72
C ILE A 50 2.05 -1.38 -3.49
N ALA A 51 3.10 -0.58 -3.67
CA ALA A 51 3.03 0.87 -3.47
C ALA A 51 1.94 1.51 -4.34
N LYS A 52 1.90 1.18 -5.63
CA LYS A 52 0.90 1.69 -6.58
C LYS A 52 -0.52 1.27 -6.26
N PHE A 53 -0.69 0.11 -5.61
CA PHE A 53 -2.00 -0.42 -5.25
C PHE A 53 -2.62 0.27 -4.02
N ILE A 54 -1.80 0.61 -3.01
CA ILE A 54 -2.25 1.14 -1.71
C ILE A 54 -3.22 2.34 -1.81
N PRO A 55 -3.01 3.36 -2.68
CA PRO A 55 -3.95 4.46 -2.79
C PRO A 55 -5.38 4.03 -3.11
N SER A 56 -5.55 3.10 -4.07
CA SER A 56 -6.87 2.58 -4.45
C SER A 56 -7.52 1.75 -3.33
N LEU A 57 -6.70 1.03 -2.56
CA LEU A 57 -7.14 0.24 -1.41
C LEU A 57 -7.67 1.14 -0.29
N LEU A 58 -6.98 2.25 -0.02
CA LEU A 58 -7.37 3.18 1.04
C LEU A 58 -8.67 3.92 0.74
N LEU A 59 -8.96 4.21 -0.53
CA LEU A 59 -10.26 4.76 -0.93
C LEU A 59 -11.42 3.83 -0.56
N ARG A 60 -11.23 2.50 -0.71
CA ARG A 60 -12.24 1.50 -0.29
C ARG A 60 -12.37 1.42 1.22
N ALA A 61 -11.26 1.53 1.95
CA ALA A 61 -11.24 1.45 3.40
C ALA A 61 -12.04 2.58 4.07
N THR A 62 -11.94 3.80 3.54
CA THR A 62 -12.69 4.96 4.06
C THR A 62 -14.19 4.71 4.04
N SER A 63 -14.74 4.18 2.94
CA SER A 63 -16.16 3.84 2.84
C SER A 63 -16.61 2.76 3.83
N ILE A 64 -15.75 1.78 4.13
CA ILE A 64 -16.05 0.72 5.13
C ILE A 64 -16.10 1.32 6.53
N SER A 65 -15.14 2.18 6.88
CA SER A 65 -15.09 2.82 8.20
C SER A 65 -16.27 3.75 8.47
N GLU A 66 -16.82 4.39 7.44
CA GLU A 66 -18.01 5.26 7.54
C GLU A 66 -19.31 4.45 7.75
N SER A 67 -19.33 3.18 7.37
CA SER A 67 -20.52 2.32 7.42
C SER A 67 -20.78 1.66 8.78
N GLY A 68 -19.99 1.96 9.82
CA GLY A 68 -20.18 1.42 11.18
C GLY A 68 -19.78 -0.04 11.38
N PHE A 69 -19.27 -0.73 10.35
CA PHE A 69 -18.69 -2.07 10.45
C PHE A 69 -17.20 -1.97 10.77
N SER A 70 -16.79 -2.38 11.98
CA SER A 70 -15.40 -2.35 12.42
C SER A 70 -14.59 -3.50 11.80
N MET A 71 -13.99 -3.27 10.63
CA MET A 71 -12.80 -4.01 10.22
C MET A 71 -11.57 -3.25 10.73
N SER A 72 -10.80 -3.83 11.66
CA SER A 72 -9.72 -3.14 12.37
C SER A 72 -8.43 -3.05 11.52
N TRP A 73 -8.47 -2.28 10.44
CA TRP A 73 -7.27 -2.02 9.65
C TRP A 73 -6.38 -0.99 10.36
N ASN A 74 -5.07 -1.23 10.40
CA ASN A 74 -4.10 -0.23 10.82
C ASN A 74 -3.88 0.79 9.70
N ILE A 75 -4.85 1.71 9.53
CA ILE A 75 -4.87 2.73 8.46
C ILE A 75 -3.63 3.64 8.51
N GLN A 76 -3.17 4.01 9.71
CA GLN A 76 -1.97 4.84 9.83
C GLN A 76 -0.73 4.06 9.40
N GLY A 77 -0.58 2.82 9.87
CA GLY A 77 0.56 1.96 9.52
C GLY A 77 0.71 1.72 8.02
N ILE A 78 -0.39 1.47 7.30
CA ILE A 78 -0.34 1.27 5.84
C ILE A 78 -0.02 2.58 5.08
N LYS A 79 -0.43 3.75 5.59
CA LYS A 79 -0.05 5.07 5.03
C LYS A 79 1.44 5.38 5.24
N ASP A 80 1.96 5.05 6.42
CA ASP A 80 3.38 5.22 6.73
C ASP A 80 4.22 4.26 5.87
N TYR A 81 3.80 3.00 5.75
CA TYR A 81 4.44 2.02 4.87
C TYR A 81 4.45 2.47 3.41
N TYR A 82 3.33 2.97 2.90
CA TYR A 82 3.26 3.56 1.55
C TYR A 82 4.26 4.71 1.37
N THR A 83 4.38 5.59 2.37
CA THR A 83 5.33 6.71 2.32
C THR A 83 6.78 6.22 2.28
N VAL A 84 7.11 5.16 3.04
CA VAL A 84 8.43 4.51 2.98
C VAL A 84 8.69 3.94 1.60
N LEU A 85 7.76 3.18 1.02
CA LEU A 85 7.90 2.62 -0.33
C LEU A 85 8.08 3.71 -1.39
N CYS A 86 7.32 4.81 -1.31
CA CYS A 86 7.47 5.91 -2.26
C CYS A 86 8.87 6.52 -2.20
N ARG A 87 9.45 6.67 -1.01
CA ARG A 87 10.82 7.18 -0.84
C ARG A 87 11.87 6.18 -1.32
N GLU A 88 11.71 4.91 -0.96
CA GLU A 88 12.67 3.84 -1.30
C GLU A 88 12.79 3.62 -2.82
N TYR A 89 11.66 3.72 -3.54
CA TYR A 89 11.59 3.44 -4.97
C TYR A 89 11.37 4.69 -5.85
N ASP A 90 11.58 5.88 -5.29
CA ASP A 90 11.43 7.18 -5.97
C ASP A 90 10.09 7.32 -6.73
N LEU A 91 8.99 6.97 -6.04
CA LEU A 91 7.63 7.04 -6.58
C LEU A 91 6.93 8.33 -6.11
N PRO A 92 6.07 8.93 -6.94
CA PRO A 92 5.25 10.06 -6.52
C PRO A 92 4.26 9.63 -5.42
N ASN A 93 4.24 10.39 -4.31
CA ASN A 93 3.32 10.15 -3.20
C ASN A 93 1.94 10.76 -3.51
N ALA A 94 0.96 9.90 -3.78
CA ALA A 94 -0.41 10.25 -4.10
C ALA A 94 -1.32 10.47 -2.86
N LEU A 95 -0.89 10.04 -1.66
CA LEU A 95 -1.66 10.21 -0.42
C LEU A 95 -1.42 11.56 0.26
N GLY A 96 -0.40 12.29 -0.17
CA GLY A 96 -0.26 13.71 0.09
C GLY A 96 1.17 14.22 -0.04
N ASN A 97 1.31 15.37 -0.71
CA ASN A 97 1.85 16.54 -0.02
C ASN A 97 0.63 17.40 0.33
N ARG A 98 0.18 17.40 1.59
CA ARG A 98 -0.49 18.62 2.06
C ARG A 98 0.65 19.63 2.17
N ILE A 99 0.68 20.64 1.32
CA ILE A 99 1.48 21.83 1.61
C ILE A 99 1.05 22.25 3.01
N LYS A 100 1.95 22.13 4.00
CA LYS A 100 1.76 22.85 5.26
C LYS A 100 1.85 24.31 4.86
N VAL A 101 0.71 24.99 4.75
CA VAL A 101 0.72 26.44 4.76
C VAL A 101 1.31 26.79 6.13
N LEU A 102 2.56 27.24 6.15
CA LEU A 102 3.15 27.84 7.33
C LEU A 102 2.30 29.09 7.58
N ASP A 103 1.48 29.05 8.62
CA ASP A 103 0.74 30.22 9.04
C ASP A 103 1.77 31.20 9.62
N ILE A 104 1.69 32.46 9.19
CA ILE A 104 2.62 33.51 9.63
C ILE A 104 2.45 33.74 11.15
N ALA A 105 1.32 33.30 11.71
CA ALA A 105 1.04 33.26 13.15
C ALA A 105 1.95 32.30 13.95
N ASP A 106 2.62 31.31 13.33
CA ASP A 106 3.59 30.45 14.03
C ASP A 106 4.95 31.15 14.27
N TYR A 107 5.13 32.36 13.71
CA TYR A 107 6.35 33.16 13.78
C TYR A 107 6.16 34.55 14.43
N LEU A 108 4.98 34.83 14.99
CA LEU A 108 4.64 36.06 15.73
C LEU A 108 4.31 35.73 17.20
#